data_AF-A0A1G6YT71-F1
#
_entry.id   AF-A0A1G6YT71-F1
#
_cell.length_a   1.000
_cell.length_b   1.000
_cell.length_c   1.000
_cell.angle_alpha   90.00
_cell.angle_beta   90.00
_cell.angle_gamma   90.00
#
_symmetry.space_group_name_H-M   'P 1'
#
loop_
_entity.id
_entity.type
_entity.pdbx_description
1 polymer ?
#
loop_
_entity_poly.entity_id
_entity_poly.type
_entity_poly.pdbx_seq_one_letter_code
_entity_poly.pdbx_strand_id
1 'polypeptide(L)'
;MSKASLAGRKRGKLAAEEKSEIERLALALAKPTPGRIAAILDRHPATVNWYMLRHGLITRQPGRARRIYVRNGKTVHPYSAEHDRRIESLRAQGKVYREIGEIVTREFGIERDAHSVQVRITQLSAAP
;
A
#
# COMPACT_ATOMS: atom_id res chain seq x y z
N MET A 1 5.92 -0.27 27.39
CA MET A 1 5.19 -0.84 26.23
C MET A 1 6.04 -1.95 25.62
N SER A 2 5.61 -3.20 25.77
CA SER A 2 6.41 -4.39 25.46
C SER A 2 6.70 -4.52 23.95
N LYS A 3 7.98 -4.62 23.59
CA LYS A 3 8.43 -5.13 22.28
C LYS A 3 8.17 -6.64 22.27
N ALA A 4 6.95 -7.03 21.89
CA ALA A 4 6.68 -8.42 21.54
C ALA A 4 7.61 -8.80 20.38
N SER A 5 8.47 -9.79 20.62
CA SER A 5 9.45 -10.31 19.66
C SER A 5 8.76 -10.68 18.35
N LEU A 6 9.29 -10.21 17.22
CA LEU A 6 8.80 -10.50 15.87
C LEU A 6 9.16 -11.92 15.39
N ALA A 7 9.79 -12.74 16.23
CA ALA A 7 10.13 -14.12 15.94
C ALA A 7 8.95 -15.03 16.31
N GLY A 8 8.08 -15.34 15.34
CA GLY A 8 6.99 -16.31 15.53
C GLY A 8 5.81 -16.18 14.56
N ARG A 9 5.62 -15.01 13.93
CA ARG A 9 4.43 -14.76 13.10
C ARG A 9 4.41 -15.61 11.82
N LYS A 10 3.20 -16.05 11.43
CA LYS A 10 2.95 -16.74 10.15
C LYS A 10 3.45 -15.89 8.98
N ARG A 11 4.38 -16.45 8.18
CA ARG A 11 4.94 -15.83 6.98
C ARG A 11 4.21 -16.27 5.71
N GLY A 12 4.48 -15.61 4.58
CA GLY A 12 3.91 -15.97 3.28
C GLY A 12 2.57 -15.30 2.97
N LYS A 13 1.87 -15.85 1.97
CA LYS A 13 0.59 -15.33 1.48
C LYS A 13 -0.52 -15.57 2.52
N LEU A 14 -1.53 -14.69 2.52
CA LEU A 14 -2.76 -14.92 3.27
C LEU A 14 -3.56 -16.05 2.63
N ALA A 15 -3.96 -17.03 3.43
CA ALA A 15 -4.90 -18.08 3.06
C ALA A 15 -6.31 -17.50 2.82
N ALA A 16 -7.20 -18.27 2.20
CA ALA A 16 -8.55 -17.79 1.89
C ALA A 16 -9.34 -17.49 3.18
N GLU A 17 -9.19 -18.35 4.18
CA GLU A 17 -9.85 -18.25 5.48
C GLU A 17 -9.39 -16.99 6.23
N GLU A 18 -8.09 -16.69 6.16
CA GLU A 18 -7.55 -15.47 6.78
C GLU A 18 -8.06 -14.20 6.12
N LYS A 19 -8.30 -14.23 4.81
CA LYS A 19 -8.88 -13.09 4.08
C LYS A 19 -10.33 -12.84 4.49
N SER A 20 -11.14 -13.89 4.52
CA SER A 20 -12.52 -13.82 4.99
C SER A 20 -12.60 -13.35 6.43
N GLU A 21 -11.67 -13.78 7.29
CA GLU A 21 -11.62 -13.34 8.67
C GLU A 21 -11.19 -11.87 8.81
N ILE A 22 -10.27 -11.37 7.97
CA ILE A 22 -9.95 -9.93 7.93
C ILE A 22 -11.19 -9.11 7.57
N GLU A 23 -11.95 -9.53 6.56
CA GLU A 23 -13.19 -8.84 6.13
C GLU A 23 -14.24 -8.84 7.25
N ARG A 24 -14.47 -10.00 7.88
CA ARG A 24 -15.39 -10.13 9.01
C ARG A 24 -14.98 -9.23 10.18
N LEU A 25 -13.70 -9.24 10.55
CA LEU A 25 -13.18 -8.40 11.65
C LEU A 25 -13.21 -6.90 11.31
N ALA A 26 -13.01 -6.54 10.04
CA ALA A 26 -13.10 -5.16 9.59
C ALA A 26 -14.52 -4.58 9.78
N LEU A 27 -15.55 -5.42 9.62
CA LEU A 27 -16.95 -5.02 9.84
C LEU A 27 -17.37 -5.12 11.32
N ALA A 28 -16.87 -6.10 12.05
CA ALA A 28 -17.33 -6.40 13.41
C ALA A 28 -16.68 -5.53 14.50
N LEU A 29 -15.45 -5.04 14.28
CA LEU A 29 -14.74 -4.26 15.30
C LEU A 29 -15.16 -2.78 15.23
N ALA A 30 -15.47 -2.19 16.40
CA ALA A 30 -15.76 -0.75 16.50
C ALA A 30 -14.59 0.15 16.02
N LYS A 31 -13.35 -0.35 16.09
CA LYS A 31 -12.14 0.31 15.58
C LYS A 31 -11.25 -0.74 14.89
N PRO A 32 -11.51 -1.06 13.61
CA PRO A 32 -10.80 -2.12 12.89
C PRO A 32 -9.42 -1.62 12.44
N THR A 33 -8.41 -1.76 13.30
CA THR A 33 -7.03 -1.39 12.94
C THR A 33 -6.26 -2.59 12.40
N PRO A 34 -5.39 -2.41 11.38
CA PRO A 34 -4.58 -3.50 10.85
C PRO A 34 -3.72 -4.20 11.90
N GLY A 35 -3.18 -3.44 12.86
CA GLY A 35 -2.37 -4.00 13.95
C GLY A 35 -3.16 -4.93 14.87
N ARG A 36 -4.41 -4.57 15.18
CA ARG A 36 -5.29 -5.40 16.03
C ARG A 36 -5.70 -6.68 15.31
N ILE A 37 -6.12 -6.58 14.06
CA ILE A 37 -6.50 -7.74 13.25
C ILE A 37 -5.28 -8.65 13.01
N ALA A 38 -4.11 -8.08 12.77
CA ALA A 38 -2.87 -8.84 12.62
C ALA A 38 -2.47 -9.60 13.89
N ALA A 39 -2.72 -9.03 15.07
CA ALA A 39 -2.48 -9.73 16.34
C ALA A 39 -3.43 -10.92 16.52
N ILE A 40 -4.69 -10.80 16.11
CA ILE A 40 -5.68 -11.90 16.17
C ILE A 40 -5.27 -13.06 15.23
N LEU A 41 -4.76 -12.74 14.04
CA LEU A 41 -4.42 -13.73 13.01
C LEU A 41 -2.99 -14.27 13.09
N ASP A 42 -2.18 -13.77 14.04
CA ASP A 42 -0.74 -14.01 14.13
C ASP A 42 0.00 -13.71 12.80
N ARG A 43 -0.34 -12.56 12.19
CA ARG A 43 0.22 -12.07 10.93
C ARG A 43 1.03 -10.80 11.12
N HIS A 44 1.88 -10.49 10.16
CA HIS A 44 2.58 -9.20 10.16
C HIS A 44 1.61 -8.05 9.85
N PRO A 45 1.59 -6.94 10.64
CA PRO A 45 0.68 -5.83 10.43
C PRO A 45 0.72 -5.23 9.03
N ALA A 46 1.90 -5.18 8.39
CA ALA A 46 2.02 -4.69 7.02
C ALA A 46 1.24 -5.53 6.01
N THR A 47 1.17 -6.86 6.19
CA THR A 47 0.43 -7.77 5.32
C THR A 47 -1.08 -7.52 5.42
N VAL A 48 -1.59 -7.44 6.65
CA VAL A 48 -3.01 -7.13 6.90
C VAL A 48 -3.35 -5.72 6.44
N ASN A 49 -2.51 -4.74 6.74
CA ASN A 49 -2.69 -3.36 6.28
C ASN A 49 -2.78 -3.29 4.75
N TRP A 50 -1.90 -4.00 4.03
CA TRP A 50 -1.93 -4.03 2.58
C TRP A 50 -3.21 -4.67 2.04
N TYR A 51 -3.67 -5.77 2.66
CA TYR A 51 -4.94 -6.40 2.30
C TYR A 51 -6.11 -5.43 2.49
N MET A 52 -6.23 -4.84 3.69
CA MET A 52 -7.31 -3.92 4.01
C MET A 52 -7.33 -2.70 3.08
N LEU A 53 -6.16 -2.12 2.79
CA LEU A 53 -6.04 -0.97 1.90
C LEU A 53 -6.49 -1.31 0.47
N ARG A 54 -6.04 -2.46 -0.07
CA ARG A 54 -6.38 -2.88 -1.44
C ARG A 54 -7.86 -3.22 -1.61
N HIS A 55 -8.50 -3.71 -0.56
CA HIS A 55 -9.90 -4.14 -0.56
C HIS A 55 -10.87 -3.06 -0.03
N GLY A 56 -10.40 -1.82 0.18
CA GLY A 56 -11.26 -0.71 0.63
C GLY A 56 -11.80 -0.86 2.05
N LEU A 57 -11.19 -1.74 2.87
CA LEU A 57 -11.60 -1.95 4.26
C LEU A 57 -11.08 -0.85 5.20
N ILE A 58 -10.13 -0.04 4.73
CA ILE A 58 -9.65 1.17 5.40
C ILE A 58 -9.41 2.25 4.36
N THR A 59 -9.58 3.50 4.79
CA THR A 59 -9.12 4.67 4.04
C THR A 59 -7.86 5.24 4.67
N ARG A 60 -6.97 5.80 3.85
CA ARG A 60 -5.74 6.43 4.31
C ARG A 60 -5.25 7.46 3.30
N GLN A 61 -4.94 8.65 3.81
CA GLN A 61 -4.26 9.66 3.01
C GLN A 61 -2.87 9.16 2.55
N PRO A 62 -2.57 9.18 1.24
CA PRO A 62 -1.28 8.76 0.72
C PRO A 62 -0.17 9.67 1.24
N GLY A 63 0.77 9.09 1.98
CA GLY A 63 1.94 9.82 2.45
C GLY A 63 2.81 10.32 1.29
N ARG A 64 3.41 11.50 1.46
CA ARG A 64 4.48 12.03 0.59
C ARG A 64 5.65 12.40 1.50
N ALA A 65 6.78 11.72 1.33
CA ALA A 65 8.00 12.13 2.04
C ALA A 65 8.42 13.52 1.53
N ARG A 66 8.89 14.38 2.44
CA ARG A 66 9.22 15.79 2.10
C ARG A 66 10.41 15.91 1.17
N ARG A 67 11.35 14.97 1.23
CA ARG A 67 12.62 14.99 0.49
C ARG A 67 12.97 13.58 0.03
N ILE A 68 13.86 13.51 -0.96
CA ILE A 68 14.52 12.27 -1.36
C ILE A 68 15.21 11.65 -0.14
N TYR A 69 15.12 10.33 0.02
CA TYR A 69 15.73 9.62 1.14
C TYR A 69 16.23 8.24 0.71
N VAL A 70 17.17 7.67 1.46
CA VAL A 70 17.68 6.32 1.23
C VAL A 70 16.93 5.32 2.09
N ARG A 71 16.48 4.22 1.49
CA ARG A 71 15.85 3.09 2.19
C ARG A 71 16.39 1.79 1.63
N ASN A 72 16.95 0.94 2.49
CA ASN A 72 17.54 -0.35 2.10
C ASN A 72 18.57 -0.21 0.95
N GLY A 73 19.41 0.82 1.02
CA GLY A 73 20.42 1.11 -0.01
C GLY A 73 19.89 1.70 -1.33
N LYS A 74 18.58 1.91 -1.46
CA LYS A 74 17.97 2.52 -2.65
C LYS A 74 17.51 3.94 -2.38
N THR A 75 17.78 4.82 -3.33
CA THR A 75 17.25 6.19 -3.33
C THR A 75 15.75 6.17 -3.64
N VAL A 76 14.95 6.72 -2.74
CA VAL A 76 13.49 6.84 -2.90
C VAL A 76 13.15 8.27 -3.26
N HIS A 77 12.62 8.45 -4.46
CA HIS A 77 12.03 9.71 -4.91
C HIS A 77 10.55 9.77 -4.51
N PRO A 78 10.13 10.71 -3.64
CA PRO A 78 8.73 10.85 -3.26
C PRO A 78 7.83 11.19 -4.46
N TYR A 79 6.56 10.80 -4.41
CA TYR A 79 5.56 11.27 -5.38
C TYR A 79 5.14 12.71 -5.05
N SER A 80 5.05 13.56 -6.08
CA SER A 80 4.45 14.89 -5.99
C SER A 80 2.96 14.82 -6.31
N ALA A 81 2.21 15.88 -5.98
CA ALA A 81 0.79 15.97 -6.35
C ALA A 81 0.57 15.99 -7.86
N GLU A 82 1.51 16.58 -8.62
CA GLU A 82 1.49 16.55 -10.09
C GLU A 82 1.69 15.14 -10.64
N HIS A 83 2.64 14.39 -10.08
CA HIS A 83 2.90 13.00 -10.43
C HIS A 83 1.65 12.13 -10.16
N ASP A 84 0.99 12.34 -9.00
CA ASP A 84 -0.24 11.64 -8.65
C ASP A 84 -1.38 11.92 -9.65
N ARG A 85 -1.66 13.21 -9.94
CA ARG A 85 -2.69 13.61 -10.92
C ARG A 85 -2.44 12.98 -12.29
N ARG A 86 -1.17 12.90 -12.70
CA ARG A 86 -0.80 12.30 -13.98
C ARG A 86 -1.05 10.80 -14.00
N ILE A 87 -0.67 10.09 -12.93
CA ILE A 87 -0.94 8.65 -12.77
C ILE A 87 -2.45 8.37 -12.83
N GLU A 88 -3.26 9.16 -12.12
CA GLU A 88 -4.73 9.03 -12.12
C GLU A 88 -5.32 9.24 -13.51
N SER A 89 -4.89 10.30 -14.20
CA SER A 89 -5.32 10.59 -15.57
C SER A 89 -4.98 9.45 -16.54
N LEU A 90 -3.76 8.92 -16.50
CA LEU A 90 -3.36 7.79 -17.35
C LEU A 90 -4.13 6.52 -17.00
N ARG A 91 -4.42 6.30 -15.72
CA ARG A 91 -5.22 5.15 -15.29
C ARG A 91 -6.67 5.26 -15.79
N ALA A 92 -7.26 6.44 -15.74
CA ALA A 92 -8.59 6.71 -16.30
C ALA A 92 -8.66 6.50 -17.82
N GLN A 93 -7.54 6.69 -18.52
CA GLN A 93 -7.39 6.37 -19.96
C GLN A 93 -7.18 4.86 -20.24
N GLY A 94 -7.22 4.01 -19.22
CA GLY A 94 -7.08 2.56 -19.37
C GLY A 94 -5.64 2.05 -19.48
N LYS A 95 -4.62 2.90 -19.29
CA LYS A 95 -3.22 2.47 -19.34
C LYS A 95 -2.90 1.43 -18.27
N VAL A 96 -2.02 0.48 -18.60
CA VAL A 96 -1.54 -0.53 -17.65
C VAL A 96 -0.36 0.00 -16.84
N TYR A 97 -0.07 -0.60 -15.69
CA TYR A 97 0.91 -0.06 -14.73
C TYR A 97 2.31 0.15 -15.31
N ARG A 98 2.74 -0.75 -16.21
CA ARG A 98 4.03 -0.64 -16.88
C ARG A 98 4.09 0.60 -17.78
N GLU A 99 3.09 0.78 -18.65
CA GLU A 99 2.99 1.95 -19.53
C GLU A 99 2.95 3.25 -18.74
N ILE A 100 2.17 3.27 -17.64
CA ILE A 100 2.10 4.44 -16.76
C ILE A 100 3.49 4.76 -16.22
N GLY A 101 4.24 3.77 -15.72
CA GLY A 101 5.59 3.93 -15.20
C GLY A 101 6.56 4.50 -16.24
N GLU A 102 6.53 3.97 -17.46
CA GLU A 102 7.35 4.45 -18.58
C GLU A 102 7.02 5.90 -18.96
N ILE A 103 5.73 6.26 -19.01
CA ILE A 103 5.28 7.62 -19.33
C ILE A 103 5.73 8.61 -18.26
N VAL A 104 5.43 8.34 -16.98
CA VAL A 104 5.76 9.28 -15.91
C VAL A 104 7.27 9.33 -15.64
N THR A 105 8.01 8.26 -15.89
CA THR A 105 9.48 8.30 -15.83
C THR A 105 10.03 9.29 -16.83
N ARG A 106 9.55 9.25 -18.07
CA ARG A 106 9.96 10.16 -19.14
C ARG A 106 9.53 11.60 -18.88
N GLU A 107 8.32 11.82 -18.38
CA GLU A 107 7.78 13.17 -18.11
C GLU A 107 8.46 13.86 -16.92
N PHE A 108 8.79 13.11 -15.86
CA PHE A 108 9.30 13.68 -14.60
C PHE A 108 10.80 13.42 -14.36
N GLY A 109 11.47 12.65 -15.21
CA GLY A 109 12.89 12.30 -15.05
C GLY A 109 13.18 11.43 -13.80
N ILE A 110 12.16 10.77 -13.25
CA ILE A 110 12.25 9.95 -12.04
C ILE A 110 11.80 8.54 -12.38
N GLU A 111 12.69 7.56 -12.24
CA GLU A 111 12.38 6.16 -12.54
C GLU A 111 11.20 5.63 -11.71
N ARG A 112 10.20 5.08 -12.42
CA ARG A 112 9.03 4.40 -11.86
C ARG A 112 8.80 3.07 -12.58
N ASP A 113 8.88 1.98 -11.83
CA ASP A 113 8.52 0.66 -12.32
C ASP A 113 7.01 0.36 -12.14
N ALA A 114 6.53 -0.70 -12.78
CA ALA A 114 5.13 -1.12 -12.70
C ALA A 114 4.67 -1.40 -11.26
N HIS A 115 5.56 -1.92 -10.40
CA HIS A 115 5.21 -2.23 -9.02
C HIS A 115 5.00 -0.96 -8.19
N SER A 116 5.89 0.02 -8.32
CA SER A 116 5.82 1.31 -7.65
C SER A 116 4.57 2.09 -8.04
N VAL A 117 4.17 2.00 -9.32
CA VAL A 117 2.93 2.58 -9.83
C VAL A 117 1.71 1.85 -9.30
N GLN A 118 1.69 0.52 -9.34
CA GLN A 118 0.59 -0.28 -8.77
C GLN A 118 0.37 0.06 -7.30
N VAL A 119 1.47 0.13 -6.52
CA VAL A 119 1.42 0.51 -5.11
C VAL A 119 0.84 1.91 -4.94
N ARG A 120 1.29 2.87 -5.76
CA ARG A 120 0.81 4.25 -5.66
C ARG A 120 -0.67 4.39 -6.02
N ILE A 121 -1.13 3.74 -7.09
CA ILE A 121 -2.55 3.72 -7.47
C ILE A 121 -3.39 3.15 -6.33
N THR A 122 -2.95 2.05 -5.71
CA THR A 122 -3.67 1.45 -4.57
C THR A 122 -3.79 2.43 -3.40
N GLN A 123 -2.74 3.20 -3.12
CA GLN A 123 -2.76 4.23 -2.08
C GLN A 123 -3.68 5.40 -2.43
N LEU A 124 -3.69 5.83 -3.70
CA LEU A 124 -4.56 6.92 -4.17
C LEU A 124 -6.04 6.50 -4.13
N SER A 125 -6.36 5.28 -4.57
CA SER A 125 -7.73 4.74 -4.52
C SER A 125 -8.28 4.52 -3.11
N ALA A 126 -7.42 4.42 -2.11
CA ALA A 126 -7.81 4.31 -0.70
C ALA A 126 -7.80 5.66 0.03
N ALA A 127 -7.49 6.76 -0.65
CA ALA A 127 -7.65 8.09 -0.08
C ALA A 127 -9.15 8.43 0.08
N PRO A 128 -9.57 9.06 1.19
CA PRO A 128 -10.93 9.57 1.33
C PRO A 128 -11.19 10.79 0.45
#